data_AF-A0A972HS77-F1
#
_entry.id   AF-A0A972HS77-F1
#
_cell.length_a   1.000
_cell.length_b   1.000
_cell.length_c   1.000
_cell.angle_alpha   90.00
_cell.angle_beta   90.00
_cell.angle_gamma   90.00
#
_symmetry.space_group_name_H-M   'P 1'
#
loop_
_entity.id
_entity.type
_entity.pdbx_description
1 polymer ?
#
loop_
_entity_poly.entity_id
_entity_poly.type
_entity_poly.pdbx_seq_one_letter_code
_entity_poly.pdbx_strand_id
1 'polypeptide(L)'
;MYNTELYNFITDKRHHAFRGKGLPSRAQQYKAMGLSPRERMARRFCEAAEKEAQSPHILPGQKIVLMRTVPDLPDVLTEDEWNEIKKTAHVHERGYISNICPDYMSVISKGFKKIRENADKCSRQVLDALSSLCAGYRRQAAAQNRGDVAAVLERIPEYPAETFHEALQFFRILHYALWLEGNYHNTVGRFDKYMMPYLQRDLDRGVLTEDEAKALLEDFFL
;
A
#
# COMPACT_ATOMS: atom_id res chain seq x y z
N MET A 1 -22.75 -5.93 11.04
CA MET A 1 -23.17 -7.19 10.39
C MET A 1 -22.05 -7.63 9.45
N TYR A 2 -21.58 -8.87 9.54
CA TYR A 2 -20.42 -9.39 8.80
C TYR A 2 -20.68 -9.37 7.28
N ASN A 3 -19.73 -8.85 6.49
CA ASN A 3 -19.86 -8.82 5.03
C ASN A 3 -19.46 -10.18 4.43
N THR A 4 -20.36 -11.17 4.57
CA THR A 4 -20.15 -12.55 4.11
C THR A 4 -19.86 -12.64 2.61
N GLU A 5 -20.46 -11.77 1.81
CA GLU A 5 -20.23 -11.75 0.36
C GLU A 5 -18.78 -11.35 0.03
N LEU A 6 -18.28 -10.27 0.65
CA LEU A 6 -16.90 -9.83 0.49
C LEU A 6 -15.93 -10.89 1.01
N TYR A 7 -16.19 -11.47 2.18
CA TYR A 7 -15.39 -12.55 2.75
C TYR A 7 -15.23 -13.70 1.75
N ASN A 8 -16.35 -14.26 1.27
CA ASN A 8 -16.33 -15.35 0.29
C ASN A 8 -15.63 -14.92 -1.01
N PHE A 9 -15.82 -13.68 -1.46
CA PHE A 9 -15.13 -13.16 -2.65
C PHE A 9 -13.61 -13.19 -2.51
N ILE A 10 -13.09 -12.80 -1.35
CA ILE A 10 -11.67 -12.78 -1.07
C ILE A 10 -11.12 -14.19 -0.85
N THR A 11 -11.76 -15.01 -0.01
CA THR A 11 -11.28 -16.36 0.33
C THR A 11 -11.33 -17.32 -0.85
N ASP A 12 -12.32 -17.17 -1.73
CA ASP A 12 -12.41 -17.95 -2.97
C ASP A 12 -11.47 -17.43 -4.07
N LYS A 13 -10.64 -16.43 -3.76
CA LYS A 13 -9.65 -15.81 -4.66
C LYS A 13 -10.25 -15.23 -5.94
N ARG A 14 -11.55 -14.89 -5.95
CA ARG A 14 -12.24 -14.30 -7.11
C ARG A 14 -11.62 -12.97 -7.53
N HIS A 15 -11.01 -12.25 -6.59
CA HIS A 15 -10.26 -11.03 -6.84
C HIS A 15 -9.04 -11.20 -7.76
N HIS A 16 -8.52 -12.42 -7.96
CA HIS A 16 -7.45 -12.67 -8.92
C HIS A 16 -7.85 -12.37 -10.36
N ALA A 17 -9.15 -12.36 -10.67
CA ALA A 17 -9.67 -11.97 -11.99
C ALA A 17 -9.32 -10.52 -12.37
N PHE A 18 -9.00 -9.66 -11.41
CA PHE A 18 -8.56 -8.28 -11.66
C PHE A 18 -7.06 -8.14 -11.85
N ARG A 19 -6.27 -9.22 -11.80
CA ARG A 19 -4.83 -9.14 -12.01
C ARG A 19 -4.49 -8.87 -13.47
N GLY A 20 -3.58 -7.91 -13.69
CA GLY A 20 -3.04 -7.58 -15.01
C GLY A 20 -1.96 -8.56 -15.48
N LYS A 21 -1.33 -8.24 -16.62
CA LYS A 21 -0.28 -9.08 -17.24
C LYS A 21 1.10 -9.00 -16.56
N GLY A 22 1.24 -8.22 -15.48
CA GLY A 22 2.52 -7.94 -14.83
C GLY A 22 3.33 -6.85 -15.53
N LEU A 23 4.47 -6.49 -14.94
CA LEU A 23 5.37 -5.46 -15.47
C LEU A 23 6.51 -6.07 -16.29
N PRO A 24 6.93 -5.44 -17.40
CA PRO A 24 8.11 -5.87 -18.14
C PRO A 24 9.38 -5.62 -17.32
N SER A 25 10.39 -6.50 -17.48
CA SER A 25 11.69 -6.26 -16.86
C SER A 25 12.41 -5.05 -17.47
N ARG A 26 12.95 -4.20 -16.60
CA ARG A 26 13.71 -2.99 -16.95
C ARG A 26 15.16 -3.03 -16.51
N ALA A 27 15.62 -4.12 -15.90
CA ALA A 27 16.95 -4.23 -15.30
C ALA A 27 18.09 -3.84 -16.25
N GLN A 28 18.07 -4.32 -17.51
CA GLN A 28 19.08 -3.97 -18.51
C GLN A 28 19.05 -2.48 -18.89
N GLN A 29 17.85 -1.90 -19.01
CA GLN A 29 17.68 -0.47 -19.29
C GLN A 29 18.20 0.38 -18.13
N TYR A 30 17.87 -0.01 -16.90
CA TYR A 30 18.34 0.67 -15.70
C TYR A 30 19.88 0.61 -15.56
N LYS A 31 20.50 -0.53 -15.88
CA LYS A 31 21.96 -0.69 -15.93
C LYS A 31 22.59 0.20 -16.99
N ALA A 32 22.05 0.22 -18.21
CA ALA A 32 22.54 1.06 -19.30
C ALA A 32 22.44 2.56 -18.99
N MET A 33 21.43 2.97 -18.23
CA MET A 33 21.25 4.34 -17.73
C MET A 33 22.18 4.70 -16.55
N GLY A 34 22.96 3.75 -16.03
CA GLY A 34 23.84 3.97 -14.88
C GLY A 34 23.11 4.26 -13.57
N LEU A 35 21.85 3.83 -13.44
CA LEU A 35 21.04 4.12 -12.24
C LEU A 35 21.53 3.32 -11.04
N SER A 36 21.57 3.96 -9.88
CA SER A 36 21.83 3.31 -8.60
C SER A 36 20.68 2.35 -8.22
N PRO A 37 20.92 1.27 -7.45
CA PRO A 37 19.86 0.35 -7.04
C PRO A 37 18.64 1.03 -6.42
N ARG A 38 18.86 2.09 -5.63
CA ARG A 38 17.81 2.89 -5.02
C ARG A 38 16.91 3.58 -6.06
N GLU A 39 17.50 4.18 -7.09
CA GLU A 39 16.74 4.81 -8.17
C GLU A 39 15.97 3.78 -9.00
N ARG A 40 16.54 2.58 -9.21
CA ARG A 40 15.86 1.48 -9.91
C ARG A 40 14.64 1.00 -9.13
N MET A 41 14.78 0.81 -7.83
CA MET A 41 13.69 0.44 -6.92
C MET A 41 12.56 1.48 -6.96
N ALA A 42 12.88 2.77 -6.84
CA ALA A 42 11.90 3.85 -6.89
C ALA A 42 11.17 3.90 -8.24
N ARG A 43 11.89 3.75 -9.36
CA ARG A 43 11.28 3.73 -10.70
C ARG A 43 10.35 2.54 -10.90
N ARG A 44 10.78 1.32 -10.54
CA ARG A 44 9.92 0.14 -10.61
C ARG A 44 8.67 0.30 -9.74
N PHE A 45 8.81 0.86 -8.54
CA PHE A 45 7.65 1.16 -7.69
C PHE A 45 6.68 2.13 -8.38
N CYS A 46 7.20 3.21 -8.98
CA CYS A 46 6.36 4.17 -9.71
C CYS A 46 5.62 3.48 -10.87
N GLU A 47 6.33 2.70 -11.69
CA GLU A 47 5.72 1.90 -12.79
C GLU A 47 4.67 0.92 -12.25
N ALA A 48 4.88 0.33 -11.07
CA ALA A 48 3.93 -0.58 -10.45
C ALA A 48 2.69 0.13 -9.86
N ALA A 49 2.83 1.39 -9.46
CA ALA A 49 1.74 2.20 -8.91
C ALA A 49 0.94 2.95 -10.00
N GLU A 50 1.48 3.04 -11.21
CA GLU A 50 0.79 3.61 -12.38
C GLU A 50 -0.52 2.86 -12.68
N LYS A 51 -1.51 3.61 -13.18
CA LYS A 51 -2.87 3.09 -13.39
C LYS A 51 -2.90 1.92 -14.37
N GLU A 52 -2.02 1.96 -15.37
CA GLU A 52 -1.84 0.94 -16.40
C GLU A 52 -1.42 -0.42 -15.80
N ALA A 53 -0.65 -0.39 -14.71
CA ALA A 53 -0.22 -1.57 -13.98
C ALA A 53 -1.21 -1.94 -12.86
N GLN A 54 -1.61 -0.94 -12.08
CA GLN A 54 -2.40 -1.09 -10.86
C GLN A 54 -3.75 -0.38 -10.99
N SER A 55 -4.71 -1.10 -11.56
CA SER A 55 -6.09 -0.61 -11.73
C SER A 55 -6.83 -0.54 -10.37
N PRO A 56 -7.48 0.59 -10.03
CA PRO A 56 -8.34 0.70 -8.86
C PRO A 56 -9.64 -0.11 -8.99
N HIS A 57 -9.87 -1.04 -8.06
CA HIS A 57 -11.11 -1.80 -7.97
C HIS A 57 -11.61 -1.77 -6.53
N ILE A 58 -12.89 -1.44 -6.36
CA ILE A 58 -13.58 -1.42 -5.07
C ILE A 58 -14.73 -2.41 -5.18
N LEU A 59 -14.76 -3.38 -4.27
CA LEU A 59 -15.77 -4.43 -4.24
C LEU A 59 -17.05 -3.96 -3.52
N PRO A 60 -18.22 -4.57 -3.81
CA PRO A 60 -19.45 -4.27 -3.08
C PRO A 60 -19.27 -4.40 -1.56
N GLY A 61 -19.69 -3.37 -0.82
CA GLY A 61 -19.60 -3.33 0.64
C GLY A 61 -18.19 -3.16 1.24
N GLN A 62 -17.13 -3.18 0.43
CA GLN A 62 -15.75 -2.98 0.90
C GLN A 62 -15.52 -1.54 1.36
N LYS A 63 -15.00 -1.36 2.58
CA LYS A 63 -14.68 -0.09 3.24
C LYS A 63 -13.17 0.18 3.27
N ILE A 64 -12.35 -0.87 3.35
CA ILE A 64 -10.89 -0.77 3.32
C ILE A 64 -10.40 -1.24 1.94
N VAL A 65 -9.88 -0.32 1.15
CA VAL A 65 -9.51 -0.52 -0.27
C VAL A 65 -7.98 -0.58 -0.46
N LEU A 66 -7.52 -0.67 -1.72
CA LEU A 66 -6.15 -1.02 -2.17
C LEU A 66 -5.92 -2.52 -2.37
N MET A 67 -6.69 -3.11 -3.28
CA MET A 67 -6.49 -4.48 -3.75
C MET A 67 -5.37 -4.54 -4.78
N ARG A 68 -4.46 -5.52 -4.66
CA ARG A 68 -3.34 -5.71 -5.61
C ARG A 68 -3.82 -6.32 -6.92
N THR A 69 -3.52 -5.63 -8.02
CA THR A 69 -3.78 -6.10 -9.40
C THR A 69 -2.49 -6.36 -10.19
N VAL A 70 -1.34 -5.89 -9.72
CA VAL A 70 -0.03 -6.30 -10.26
C VAL A 70 0.37 -7.66 -9.67
N PRO A 71 0.42 -8.77 -10.44
CA PRO A 71 0.71 -10.09 -9.89
C PRO A 71 2.17 -10.26 -9.46
N ASP A 72 3.12 -9.85 -10.31
CA ASP A 72 4.55 -10.07 -10.14
C ASP A 72 5.33 -8.78 -10.40
N LEU A 73 6.45 -8.63 -9.69
CA LEU A 73 7.36 -7.50 -9.83
C LEU A 73 8.68 -8.00 -10.42
N PRO A 74 9.12 -7.47 -11.56
CA PRO A 74 10.39 -7.85 -12.16
C PRO A 74 11.55 -7.40 -11.27
N ASP A 75 12.69 -8.05 -11.43
CA ASP A 75 13.92 -7.69 -10.74
C ASP A 75 14.45 -6.34 -11.24
N VAL A 76 15.14 -5.58 -10.38
CA VAL A 76 15.81 -4.32 -10.72
C VAL A 76 17.28 -4.51 -11.06
N LEU A 77 17.85 -5.66 -10.71
CA LEU A 77 19.21 -6.08 -11.07
C LEU A 77 19.16 -7.08 -12.22
N THR A 78 20.18 -7.00 -13.08
CA THR A 78 20.39 -7.96 -14.16
C THR A 78 20.91 -9.29 -13.61
N GLU A 79 20.73 -10.37 -14.37
CA GLU A 79 21.27 -11.68 -14.01
C GLU A 79 22.80 -11.63 -13.82
N ASP A 80 23.51 -10.88 -14.67
CA ASP A 80 24.95 -10.67 -14.54
C ASP A 80 25.32 -9.97 -13.22
N GLU A 81 24.59 -8.91 -12.84
CA GLU A 81 24.82 -8.21 -11.57
C GLU A 81 24.62 -9.18 -10.39
N TRP A 82 23.58 -10.01 -10.42
CA TRP A 82 23.37 -11.05 -9.42
C TRP A 82 24.49 -12.09 -9.38
N ASN A 83 24.96 -12.53 -10.54
CA ASN A 83 26.05 -13.50 -10.65
C ASN A 83 27.35 -12.94 -10.05
N GLU A 84 27.66 -11.66 -10.29
CA GLU A 84 28.83 -11.01 -9.66
C GLU A 84 28.69 -10.89 -8.15
N ILE A 85 27.52 -10.50 -7.64
CA ILE A 85 27.26 -10.43 -6.19
C ILE A 85 27.48 -11.79 -5.53
N LYS A 86 26.95 -12.87 -6.12
CA LYS A 86 27.04 -14.24 -5.58
C LYS A 86 28.46 -14.79 -5.54
N LYS A 87 29.40 -14.24 -6.31
CA LYS A 87 30.83 -14.63 -6.23
C LYS A 87 31.49 -14.16 -4.93
N THR A 88 31.02 -13.05 -4.36
CA THR A 88 31.68 -12.36 -3.23
C THR A 88 30.86 -12.32 -1.96
N ALA A 89 29.54 -12.57 -2.04
CA ALA A 89 28.64 -12.52 -0.91
C ALA A 89 27.59 -13.65 -0.93
N HIS A 90 27.18 -14.08 0.26
CA HIS A 90 26.01 -14.92 0.42
C HIS A 90 24.74 -14.05 0.30
N VAL A 91 23.85 -14.41 -0.62
CA VAL A 91 22.56 -13.72 -0.82
C VAL A 91 21.53 -14.38 0.09
N HIS A 92 21.11 -13.68 1.15
CA HIS A 92 20.03 -14.12 2.02
C HIS A 92 18.67 -13.93 1.34
N GLU A 93 17.79 -14.93 1.44
CA GLU A 93 16.45 -14.94 0.84
C GLU A 93 16.46 -14.51 -0.65
N ARG A 94 15.81 -13.40 -0.99
CA ARG A 94 15.73 -12.85 -2.36
C ARG A 94 16.80 -11.79 -2.63
N GLY A 95 17.70 -11.52 -1.68
CA GLY A 95 18.69 -10.45 -1.77
C GLY A 95 18.13 -9.04 -1.63
N TYR A 96 16.86 -8.92 -1.27
CA TYR A 96 16.18 -7.67 -0.94
C TYR A 96 15.88 -7.61 0.56
N ILE A 97 15.76 -6.41 1.09
CA ILE A 97 15.31 -6.20 2.46
C ILE A 97 13.89 -6.76 2.58
N SER A 98 13.68 -7.60 3.59
CA SER A 98 12.41 -8.14 4.05
C SER A 98 12.50 -8.26 5.57
N ASN A 99 11.44 -8.71 6.24
CA ASN A 99 11.41 -8.90 7.68
C ASN A 99 11.54 -7.58 8.46
N ILE A 100 10.75 -6.58 8.05
CA ILE A 100 10.79 -5.22 8.63
C ILE A 100 9.57 -4.92 9.51
N CYS A 101 9.74 -4.02 10.46
CA CYS A 101 8.67 -3.38 11.24
C CYS A 101 8.75 -1.86 11.03
N PRO A 102 8.10 -1.30 10.00
CA PRO A 102 8.10 0.13 9.78
C PRO A 102 7.42 0.91 10.91
N ASP A 103 7.82 2.16 11.08
CA ASP A 103 7.15 3.11 11.95
C ASP A 103 5.88 3.66 11.28
N TYR A 104 4.83 2.84 11.23
CA TYR A 104 3.53 3.25 10.69
C TYR A 104 2.94 4.43 11.47
N MET A 105 3.13 4.45 12.80
CA MET A 105 2.58 5.47 13.69
C MET A 105 3.04 6.88 13.28
N SER A 106 4.33 7.06 13.03
CA SER A 106 4.89 8.36 12.64
C SER A 106 4.33 8.86 11.30
N VAL A 107 4.12 7.97 10.33
CA VAL A 107 3.56 8.37 9.03
C VAL A 107 2.07 8.66 9.11
N ILE A 108 1.28 7.80 9.78
CA ILE A 108 -0.18 7.95 9.94
C ILE A 108 -0.51 9.24 10.71
N SER A 109 0.28 9.60 11.71
CA SER A 109 0.09 10.82 12.52
C SER A 109 0.56 12.12 11.86
N LYS A 110 1.32 12.04 10.76
CA LYS A 110 1.90 13.23 10.08
C LYS A 110 1.34 13.47 8.68
N GLY A 111 0.99 12.43 7.94
CA GLY A 111 0.60 12.52 6.54
C GLY A 111 1.79 12.76 5.59
N PHE A 112 1.62 12.40 4.32
CA PHE A 112 2.64 12.51 3.29
C PHE A 112 3.09 13.93 3.05
N LYS A 113 2.21 14.92 3.22
CA LYS A 113 2.57 16.34 3.09
C LYS A 113 3.75 16.70 4.00
N LYS A 114 3.70 16.25 5.26
CA LYS A 114 4.76 16.52 6.24
C LYS A 114 6.00 15.65 6.00
N ILE A 115 5.81 14.37 5.65
CA ILE A 115 6.93 13.46 5.36
C ILE A 115 7.74 13.92 4.14
N ARG A 116 7.05 14.46 3.12
CA ARG A 116 7.64 14.93 1.86
C ARG A 116 8.64 16.08 2.05
N GLU A 117 8.47 16.92 3.08
CA GLU A 117 9.36 18.06 3.36
C GLU A 117 10.83 17.63 3.51
N ASN A 118 11.06 16.49 4.19
CA ASN A 118 12.40 15.97 4.48
C ASN A 118 12.79 14.77 3.59
N ALA A 119 11.93 14.38 2.65
CA ALA A 119 12.19 13.25 1.76
C ALA A 119 13.21 13.61 0.68
N ASP A 120 14.13 12.71 0.37
CA ASP A 120 14.97 12.82 -0.82
C ASP A 120 14.19 12.55 -2.11
N LYS A 121 14.87 12.72 -3.25
CA LYS A 121 14.27 12.60 -4.59
C LYS A 121 13.52 11.27 -4.79
N CYS A 122 14.14 10.14 -4.45
CA CYS A 122 13.52 8.83 -4.66
C CYS A 122 12.31 8.62 -3.76
N SER A 123 12.42 9.02 -2.49
CA SER A 123 11.30 8.95 -1.55
C SER A 123 10.14 9.84 -1.98
N ARG A 124 10.39 11.06 -2.50
CA ARG A 124 9.33 11.93 -3.05
C ARG A 124 8.61 11.27 -4.23
N GLN A 125 9.35 10.67 -5.16
CA GLN A 125 8.74 9.96 -6.30
C GLN A 125 7.81 8.83 -5.85
N VAL A 126 8.24 8.03 -4.87
CA VAL A 126 7.43 6.95 -4.29
C VAL A 126 6.18 7.49 -3.60
N LEU A 127 6.31 8.55 -2.79
CA LEU A 127 5.17 9.19 -2.12
C LEU A 127 4.15 9.73 -3.13
N ASP A 128 4.61 10.41 -4.18
CA ASP A 128 3.75 11.02 -5.19
C ASP A 128 3.04 9.95 -6.06
N ALA A 129 3.73 8.85 -6.38
CA ALA A 129 3.13 7.71 -7.07
C ALA A 129 2.03 7.05 -6.22
N LEU A 130 2.29 6.89 -4.92
CA LEU A 130 1.32 6.31 -3.98
C LEU A 130 0.11 7.23 -3.74
N SER A 131 0.33 8.55 -3.63
CA SER A 131 -0.76 9.54 -3.60
C SER A 131 -1.59 9.51 -4.87
N SER A 132 -0.95 9.36 -6.03
CA SER A 132 -1.64 9.25 -7.33
C SER A 132 -2.49 7.99 -7.42
N LEU A 133 -2.00 6.86 -6.90
CA LEU A 133 -2.76 5.62 -6.78
C LEU A 133 -3.98 5.80 -5.87
N CYS A 134 -3.81 6.42 -4.69
CA CYS A 134 -4.91 6.72 -3.77
C CYS A 134 -5.96 7.64 -4.43
N ALA A 135 -5.53 8.65 -5.18
CA ALA A 135 -6.42 9.51 -5.96
C ALA A 135 -7.18 8.72 -7.05
N GLY A 136 -6.57 7.67 -7.62
CA GLY A 136 -7.24 6.72 -8.50
C GLY A 136 -8.38 5.97 -7.81
N TYR A 137 -8.13 5.44 -6.61
CA TYR A 137 -9.17 4.81 -5.78
C TYR A 137 -10.26 5.79 -5.37
N ARG A 138 -9.92 7.04 -5.03
CA ARG A 138 -10.90 8.09 -4.72
C ARG A 138 -11.83 8.36 -5.90
N ARG A 139 -11.28 8.49 -7.12
CA ARG A 139 -12.08 8.66 -8.35
C ARG A 139 -12.99 7.46 -8.60
N GLN A 140 -12.47 6.24 -8.38
CA GLN A 140 -13.26 5.02 -8.53
C GLN A 140 -14.40 4.95 -7.51
N ALA A 141 -14.15 5.34 -6.26
CA ALA A 141 -15.18 5.43 -5.23
C ALA A 141 -16.27 6.43 -5.62
N ALA A 142 -15.89 7.62 -6.09
CA ALA A 142 -16.83 8.62 -6.57
C ALA A 142 -17.67 8.11 -7.76
N ALA A 143 -17.06 7.43 -8.73
CA ALA A 143 -17.76 6.83 -9.86
C ALA A 143 -18.77 5.73 -9.45
N GLN A 144 -18.54 5.07 -8.31
CA GLN A 144 -19.44 4.08 -7.71
C GLN A 144 -20.43 4.67 -6.69
N ASN A 145 -20.50 6.00 -6.54
CA ASN A 145 -21.28 6.69 -5.50
C ASN A 145 -20.92 6.25 -4.07
N ARG A 146 -19.68 5.85 -3.84
CA ARG A 146 -19.13 5.44 -2.54
C ARG A 146 -18.50 6.63 -1.81
N GLY A 147 -19.35 7.56 -1.36
CA GLY A 147 -18.93 8.77 -0.64
C GLY A 147 -18.17 8.48 0.66
N ASP A 148 -18.49 7.35 1.30
CA ASP A 148 -17.82 6.84 2.49
C ASP A 148 -16.33 6.56 2.27
N VAL A 149 -15.97 5.92 1.15
CA VAL A 149 -14.57 5.65 0.81
C VAL A 149 -13.90 6.87 0.20
N ALA A 150 -14.63 7.64 -0.61
CA ALA A 150 -14.11 8.84 -1.25
C ALA A 150 -13.68 9.91 -0.24
N ALA A 151 -14.46 10.11 0.84
CA ALA A 151 -14.14 11.06 1.91
C ALA A 151 -12.86 10.68 2.67
N VAL A 152 -12.67 9.39 2.98
CA VAL A 152 -11.43 8.91 3.61
C VAL A 152 -10.23 9.21 2.71
N LEU A 153 -10.29 8.82 1.44
CA LEU A 153 -9.18 9.00 0.47
C LEU A 153 -9.01 10.45 -0.01
N GLU A 154 -9.94 11.35 0.29
CA GLU A 154 -9.77 12.78 0.07
C GLU A 154 -8.79 13.38 1.07
N ARG A 155 -8.78 12.86 2.29
CA ARG A 155 -7.91 13.32 3.36
C ARG A 155 -6.55 12.61 3.36
N ILE A 156 -6.55 11.28 3.41
CA ILE A 156 -5.33 10.48 3.46
C ILE A 156 -4.90 10.04 2.04
N PRO A 157 -3.60 9.90 1.75
CA PRO A 157 -2.48 9.92 2.68
C PRO A 157 -1.83 11.30 2.90
N GLU A 158 -2.30 12.37 2.26
CA GLU A 158 -1.62 13.67 2.35
C GLU A 158 -1.63 14.27 3.77
N TYR A 159 -2.74 14.10 4.49
CA TYR A 159 -2.92 14.61 5.84
C TYR A 159 -2.92 13.49 6.90
N PRO A 160 -2.66 13.82 8.18
CA PRO A 160 -2.79 12.85 9.27
C PRO A 160 -4.17 12.20 9.31
N ALA A 161 -4.26 10.95 9.73
CA ALA A 161 -5.55 10.36 10.05
C ALA A 161 -6.24 11.11 11.21
N GLU A 162 -7.56 11.23 11.13
CA GLU A 162 -8.44 11.91 12.09
C GLU A 162 -9.65 11.06 12.46
N THR A 163 -9.78 9.84 11.94
CA THR A 163 -10.78 8.84 12.34
C THR A 163 -10.14 7.45 12.39
N PHE A 164 -10.79 6.48 13.02
CA PHE A 164 -10.37 5.10 13.03
C PHE A 164 -10.40 4.48 11.62
N HIS A 165 -11.42 4.80 10.83
CA HIS A 165 -11.50 4.37 9.42
C HIS A 165 -10.31 4.90 8.60
N GLU A 166 -9.99 6.19 8.74
CA GLU A 166 -8.81 6.76 8.09
C GLU A 166 -7.50 6.11 8.57
N ALA A 167 -7.36 5.85 9.88
CA ALA A 167 -6.15 5.22 10.40
C ALA A 167 -5.95 3.81 9.82
N LEU A 168 -7.01 2.99 9.78
CA LEU A 168 -7.00 1.66 9.17
C LEU A 168 -6.67 1.72 7.67
N GLN A 169 -7.31 2.64 6.93
CA GLN A 169 -7.06 2.79 5.50
C GLN A 169 -5.65 3.31 5.22
N PHE A 170 -5.12 4.22 6.05
CA PHE A 170 -3.76 4.73 5.90
C PHE A 170 -2.75 3.63 6.19
N PHE A 171 -2.96 2.82 7.23
CA PHE A 171 -2.15 1.62 7.42
C PHE A 171 -2.19 0.71 6.19
N ARG A 172 -3.39 0.44 5.63
CA ARG A 172 -3.53 -0.39 4.43
C ARG A 172 -2.74 0.19 3.25
N ILE A 173 -2.73 1.51 3.05
CA ILE A 173 -1.92 2.18 2.01
C ILE A 173 -0.42 1.93 2.23
N LEU A 174 0.07 2.13 3.45
CA LEU A 174 1.50 1.94 3.78
C LEU A 174 1.93 0.48 3.64
N HIS A 175 1.14 -0.43 4.22
CA HIS A 175 1.42 -1.86 4.15
C HIS A 175 1.37 -2.36 2.71
N TYR A 176 0.38 -1.92 1.93
CA TYR A 176 0.29 -2.22 0.50
C TYR A 176 1.51 -1.74 -0.28
N ALA A 177 2.02 -0.53 0.01
CA ALA A 177 3.21 -0.01 -0.65
C ALA A 177 4.44 -0.92 -0.45
N LEU A 178 4.64 -1.47 0.75
CA LEU A 178 5.75 -2.39 1.01
C LEU A 178 5.66 -3.65 0.14
N TRP A 179 4.46 -4.20 -0.02
CA TRP A 179 4.19 -5.33 -0.91
C TRP A 179 4.40 -4.97 -2.38
N LEU A 180 4.00 -3.75 -2.79
CA LEU A 180 4.21 -3.25 -4.16
C LEU A 180 5.70 -2.96 -4.45
N GLU A 181 6.50 -2.70 -3.42
CA GLU A 181 7.96 -2.61 -3.52
C GLU A 181 8.64 -4.01 -3.53
N GLY A 182 7.89 -5.08 -3.23
CA GLY A 182 8.39 -6.45 -3.23
C GLY A 182 8.90 -6.96 -1.87
N ASN A 183 8.70 -6.19 -0.80
CA ASN A 183 8.93 -6.66 0.57
C ASN A 183 7.79 -7.62 0.93
N TYR A 184 8.09 -8.91 1.15
CA TYR A 184 7.05 -9.94 1.34
C TYR A 184 6.78 -10.33 2.80
N HIS A 185 7.59 -9.84 3.75
CA HIS A 185 7.38 -10.07 5.17
C HIS A 185 7.47 -8.75 5.93
N ASN A 186 6.29 -8.20 6.21
CA ASN A 186 6.10 -6.89 6.83
C ASN A 186 5.30 -7.08 8.11
N THR A 187 5.92 -6.81 9.26
CA THR A 187 5.23 -6.88 10.55
C THR A 187 4.49 -5.58 10.83
N VAL A 188 3.50 -5.63 11.72
CA VAL A 188 2.61 -4.50 12.03
C VAL A 188 2.96 -3.77 13.33
N GLY A 189 3.95 -4.26 14.08
CA GLY A 189 4.33 -3.72 15.39
C GLY A 189 3.19 -3.77 16.42
N ARG A 190 3.13 -2.78 17.31
CA ARG A 190 2.08 -2.62 18.33
C ARG A 190 0.82 -1.97 17.75
N PHE A 191 0.20 -2.65 16.78
CA PHE A 191 -1.00 -2.19 16.07
C PHE A 191 -2.09 -1.69 17.03
N ASP A 192 -2.31 -2.42 18.12
CA ASP A 192 -3.20 -2.04 19.21
C ASP A 192 -2.90 -0.62 19.74
N LYS A 193 -1.64 -0.29 20.00
CA LYS A 193 -1.26 0.95 20.69
C LYS A 193 -1.37 2.18 19.82
N TYR A 194 -0.94 2.13 18.58
CA TYR A 194 -1.00 3.32 17.71
C TYR A 194 -2.36 3.49 17.03
N MET A 195 -3.21 2.45 17.00
CA MET A 195 -4.59 2.55 16.50
C MET A 195 -5.60 2.95 17.59
N MET A 196 -5.36 2.58 18.85
CA MET A 196 -6.27 2.87 19.98
C MET A 196 -6.71 4.33 20.09
N PRO A 197 -5.84 5.35 19.92
CA PRO A 197 -6.27 6.74 20.06
C PRO A 197 -7.35 7.14 19.04
N TYR A 198 -7.31 6.56 17.84
CA TYR A 198 -8.29 6.81 16.79
C TYR A 198 -9.62 6.11 17.10
N LEU A 199 -9.56 4.85 17.55
CA LEU A 199 -10.75 4.09 17.95
C LEU A 199 -11.46 4.75 19.15
N GLN A 200 -10.73 5.02 20.23
CA GLN A 200 -11.30 5.58 21.45
C GLN A 200 -11.97 6.92 21.20
N ARG A 201 -11.32 7.81 20.44
CA ARG A 201 -11.90 9.11 20.09
C ARG A 201 -13.21 8.97 19.33
N ASP A 202 -13.28 8.04 18.38
CA ASP A 202 -14.47 7.88 17.54
C ASP A 202 -15.63 7.26 18.34
N LEU A 203 -15.33 6.33 19.26
CA LEU A 203 -16.32 5.77 20.20
C LEU A 203 -16.82 6.85 21.19
N ASP A 204 -15.91 7.60 21.81
CA ASP A 204 -16.25 8.65 22.79
C ASP A 204 -17.13 9.75 22.19
N ARG A 205 -16.94 10.04 20.90
CA ARG A 205 -17.71 11.05 20.16
C ARG A 205 -18.99 10.51 19.53
N GLY A 206 -19.23 9.20 19.62
CA GLY A 206 -20.35 8.55 18.94
C GLY A 206 -20.27 8.61 17.41
N VAL A 207 -19.06 8.79 16.85
CA VAL A 207 -18.82 8.72 15.39
C VAL A 207 -18.92 7.27 14.92
N LEU A 208 -18.51 6.33 15.77
CA LEU A 208 -18.67 4.90 15.57
C LEU A 208 -19.31 4.30 16.82
N THR A 209 -20.14 3.29 16.60
CA THR A 209 -20.49 2.29 17.60
C THR A 209 -19.42 1.19 17.64
N GLU A 210 -19.38 0.39 18.71
CA GLU A 210 -18.47 -0.76 18.79
C GLU A 210 -18.70 -1.77 17.65
N ASP A 211 -19.96 -1.99 17.26
CA ASP A 211 -20.31 -2.89 16.15
C ASP A 211 -19.81 -2.37 14.79
N GLU A 212 -19.86 -1.06 14.56
CA GLU A 212 -19.33 -0.44 13.34
C GLU A 212 -17.79 -0.47 13.32
N ALA A 213 -17.15 -0.19 14.46
CA ALA A 213 -15.71 -0.31 14.59
C ALA A 213 -15.23 -1.75 14.37
N LYS A 214 -15.95 -2.74 14.91
CA LYS A 214 -15.71 -4.16 14.67
C LYS A 214 -15.85 -4.51 13.18
N ALA A 215 -16.91 -4.03 12.52
CA ALA A 215 -17.11 -4.28 11.09
C ALA A 215 -15.99 -3.67 10.22
N LEU A 216 -15.51 -2.47 10.55
CA LEU A 216 -14.34 -1.87 9.89
C LEU A 216 -13.07 -2.70 10.09
N LEU A 217 -12.86 -3.21 11.30
CA LEU A 217 -11.70 -4.04 11.61
C LEU A 217 -11.77 -5.40 10.91
N GLU A 218 -12.95 -5.99 10.79
CA GLU A 218 -13.18 -7.22 10.01
C GLU A 218 -12.80 -7.00 8.54
N ASP A 219 -13.31 -5.94 7.91
CA ASP A 219 -12.96 -5.56 6.52
C ASP A 219 -11.44 -5.34 6.37
N PHE A 220 -10.82 -4.68 7.35
CA PHE A 220 -9.36 -4.45 7.36
C PHE A 220 -8.53 -5.75 7.37
N PHE A 221 -9.03 -6.85 7.93
CA PHE A 221 -8.31 -8.13 7.97
C PHE A 221 -8.63 -9.08 6.79
N LEU A 222 -9.54 -8.69 5.90
CA LEU A 222 -9.78 -9.37 4.62
C LEU A 222 -8.67 -9.03 3.59
#